data_AF-A0A4Q2YA17-F1
#
_entry.id   AF-A0A4Q2YA17-F1
#
_cell.length_a   1.000
_cell.length_b   1.000
_cell.length_c   1.000
_cell.angle_alpha   90.00
_cell.angle_beta   90.00
_cell.angle_gamma   90.00
#
_symmetry.space_group_name_H-M   'P 1'
#
loop_
_entity.id
_entity.type
_entity.pdbx_description
1 polymer ?
#
loop_
_entity_poly.entity_id
_entity_poly.type
_entity_poly.pdbx_seq_one_letter_code
_entity_poly.pdbx_strand_id
1 'polypeptide(L)'
;MPLLTKDFDYHLPEELIAARPLAERSASRMMVVHKESGVIEHRMFRDFPEYLRPDDLLVLNDTKVIPARVFSDDERTEILCLDRLSPLEWRCLVRPGKRMKVGRTVTVGGINGTVTE
;
A
#
# COMPACT_ATOMS: atom_id res chain seq x y z
N MET A 1 -30.26 -0.99 -2.91
CA MET A 1 -29.88 -1.16 -4.33
C MET A 1 -28.37 -1.34 -4.38
N PRO A 2 -27.83 -2.26 -5.19
CA PRO A 2 -26.38 -2.34 -5.37
C PRO A 2 -25.89 -1.07 -6.06
N LEU A 3 -24.77 -0.53 -5.58
CA LEU A 3 -24.06 0.56 -6.26
C LEU A 3 -23.39 0.00 -7.51
N LEU A 4 -23.56 0.69 -8.63
CA LEU A 4 -22.95 0.37 -9.92
C LEU A 4 -21.77 1.31 -10.17
N THR A 5 -20.80 0.89 -10.98
CA THR A 5 -19.63 1.73 -11.33
C THR A 5 -20.06 3.09 -11.89
N LYS A 6 -21.16 3.13 -12.64
CA LYS A 6 -21.72 4.37 -13.22
C LYS A 6 -22.18 5.38 -12.16
N ASP A 7 -22.51 4.93 -10.95
CA ASP A 7 -22.99 5.82 -9.88
C ASP A 7 -21.84 6.69 -9.31
N PHE A 8 -20.60 6.42 -9.73
CA PHE A 8 -19.38 7.17 -9.39
C PHE A 8 -18.78 7.89 -10.60
N ASP A 9 -19.46 7.91 -11.74
CA ASP A 9 -19.00 8.61 -12.94
C ASP A 9 -19.20 10.13 -12.78
N TYR A 10 -18.21 10.90 -13.22
CA TYR A 10 -18.27 12.36 -13.23
C TYR A 10 -17.45 12.92 -14.39
N HIS A 11 -17.87 14.06 -14.92
CA HIS A 11 -17.11 14.74 -15.95
C HIS A 11 -15.83 15.35 -15.36
N LEU A 12 -14.67 14.86 -15.81
CA LEU A 12 -13.35 15.39 -15.47
C LEU A 12 -12.65 15.85 -16.76
N PRO A 13 -12.58 17.17 -17.02
CA PRO A 13 -11.78 17.71 -18.11
C PRO A 13 -10.30 17.30 -17.97
N GLU A 14 -9.68 16.87 -19.06
CA GLU A 14 -8.30 16.35 -19.06
C GLU A 14 -7.28 17.39 -18.57
N GLU A 15 -7.53 18.67 -18.85
CA GLU A 15 -6.69 19.79 -18.43
C GLU A 15 -6.65 19.98 -16.90
N LEU A 16 -7.59 19.41 -16.16
CA LEU A 16 -7.62 19.43 -14.70
C LEU A 16 -6.82 18.27 -14.08
N ILE A 17 -6.33 17.32 -14.90
CA ILE A 17 -5.47 16.23 -14.45
C ILE A 17 -4.02 16.72 -14.40
N ALA A 18 -3.48 16.87 -13.18
CA ALA A 18 -2.12 17.33 -12.99
C ALA A 18 -1.09 16.35 -13.60
N ALA A 19 -0.37 16.79 -14.63
CA ALA A 19 0.71 16.00 -15.24
C ALA A 19 1.98 15.95 -14.39
N ARG A 20 2.18 16.95 -13.51
CA ARG A 20 3.33 17.06 -12.60
C ARG A 20 2.88 17.69 -11.27
N PRO A 21 3.52 17.35 -10.14
CA PRO A 21 3.26 18.04 -8.89
C PRO A 21 3.75 19.49 -8.94
N LEU A 22 3.21 20.32 -8.05
CA LEU A 22 3.77 21.66 -7.79
C LEU A 22 5.19 21.56 -7.23
N ALA A 23 6.01 22.57 -7.50
CA ALA A 23 7.38 22.67 -6.97
C ALA A 23 7.40 22.70 -5.43
N GLU A 24 6.51 23.49 -4.83
CA GLU A 24 6.23 23.45 -3.40
C GLU A 24 4.99 22.60 -3.15
N ARG A 25 5.15 21.39 -2.60
CA ARG A 25 4.03 20.46 -2.40
C ARG A 25 2.94 20.99 -1.46
N SER A 26 3.32 21.75 -0.44
CA SER A 26 2.42 22.41 0.52
C SER A 26 1.59 23.55 -0.09
N ALA A 27 1.91 23.98 -1.33
CA ALA A 27 1.12 24.95 -2.08
C ALA A 27 -0.01 24.30 -2.89
N SER A 28 -0.28 22.99 -2.75
CA SER A 28 -1.44 22.36 -3.36
C SER A 28 -2.74 22.85 -2.70
N ARG A 29 -3.84 22.85 -3.48
CA ARG A 29 -5.18 23.09 -2.97
C ARG A 29 -5.64 21.89 -2.14
N MET A 30 -6.35 22.16 -1.06
CA MET A 30 -7.00 21.19 -0.20
C MET A 30 -8.49 21.51 -0.11
N MET A 31 -9.35 20.53 -0.44
CA MET A 31 -10.79 20.66 -0.23
C MET A 31 -11.15 19.98 1.08
N VAL A 32 -11.72 20.74 2.01
CA VAL A 32 -12.18 20.22 3.31
C VAL A 32 -13.68 20.02 3.23
N VAL A 33 -14.12 18.79 3.51
CA VAL A 33 -15.54 18.41 3.48
C VAL A 33 -15.98 18.05 4.88
N HIS A 34 -16.84 18.88 5.46
CA HIS A 34 -17.43 18.63 6.77
C HIS A 34 -18.58 17.64 6.64
N LYS A 35 -18.31 16.36 6.91
CA LYS A 35 -19.25 15.25 6.67
C LYS A 35 -20.64 15.47 7.31
N GLU A 36 -20.70 16.06 8.50
CA GLU A 36 -21.96 16.24 9.24
C GLU A 36 -22.79 17.42 8.71
N SER A 37 -22.17 18.55 8.38
CA SER A 37 -22.87 19.75 7.92
C SER A 37 -23.01 19.84 6.40
N GLY A 38 -22.21 19.07 5.65
CA GLY A 38 -22.09 19.19 4.20
C GLY A 38 -21.33 20.44 3.75
N VAL A 39 -20.80 21.25 4.67
CA VAL A 39 -20.01 22.44 4.32
C VAL A 39 -18.72 22.04 3.62
N ILE A 40 -18.41 22.73 2.53
CA ILE A 40 -17.17 22.57 1.78
C ILE A 40 -16.34 23.84 1.91
N GLU A 41 -15.09 23.69 2.33
CA GLU A 41 -14.11 24.77 2.34
C GLU A 41 -13.00 24.51 1.31
N HIS A 42 -12.44 25.60 0.79
CA HIS A 42 -11.27 25.58 -0.08
C HIS A 42 -10.09 26.20 0.66
N ARG A 43 -9.04 25.41 0.88
CA ARG A 43 -7.84 25.77 1.63
C ARG A 43 -6.58 25.43 0.85
N MET A 44 -5.43 25.76 1.40
CA MET A 44 -4.13 25.29 0.95
C MET A 44 -3.68 24.14 1.84
N PHE A 45 -2.90 23.19 1.31
CA PHE A 45 -2.45 22.03 2.09
C PHE A 45 -1.54 22.43 3.27
N ARG A 46 -0.85 23.58 3.19
CA ARG A 46 -0.12 24.17 4.32
C ARG A 46 -1.00 24.48 5.54
N ASP A 47 -2.30 24.65 5.34
CA ASP A 47 -3.29 24.92 6.40
C ASP A 47 -3.73 23.61 7.10
N PHE A 48 -3.34 22.43 6.60
CA PHE A 48 -3.72 21.13 7.16
C PHE A 48 -3.52 21.00 8.68
N PRO A 49 -2.42 21.50 9.28
CA PRO A 49 -2.24 21.44 10.72
C PRO A 49 -3.34 22.16 11.54
N GLU A 50 -4.03 23.15 10.97
CA GLU A 50 -5.14 23.85 11.64
C GLU A 50 -6.37 22.95 11.87
N TYR A 51 -6.46 21.84 11.13
CA TYR A 51 -7.54 20.87 11.23
C TYR A 51 -7.23 19.70 12.18
N LEU A 52 -6.03 19.65 12.76
CA LEU A 52 -5.61 18.61 13.69
C LEU A 52 -5.81 19.05 15.14
N ARG A 53 -6.24 18.11 15.97
CA ARG A 53 -6.28 18.26 17.43
C ARG A 53 -5.05 17.60 18.07
N PRO A 54 -4.66 18.02 19.29
CA PRO A 54 -3.48 17.47 19.96
C PRO A 54 -3.45 15.93 20.09
N ASP A 55 -4.60 15.29 20.15
CA ASP A 55 -4.72 13.83 20.33
C ASP A 55 -5.00 13.06 19.03
N ASP A 56 -4.92 13.72 17.87
CA ASP A 56 -5.12 13.06 16.57
C ASP A 56 -3.88 12.24 16.17
N LEU A 57 -4.12 11.04 15.63
CA LEU A 57 -3.06 10.19 15.06
C LEU A 57 -3.02 10.33 13.54
N LEU A 58 -1.92 10.90 13.02
CA LEU A 58 -1.64 10.92 11.59
C LEU A 58 -0.92 9.63 11.17
N VAL A 59 -1.64 8.75 10.48
CA VAL A 59 -1.05 7.51 9.93
C VAL A 59 -0.54 7.79 8.51
N LEU A 60 0.78 7.82 8.35
CA LEU A 60 1.44 7.99 7.05
C LEU A 60 1.87 6.63 6.51
N ASN A 61 1.64 6.42 5.21
CA ASN A 61 2.16 5.26 4.50
C ASN A 61 3.56 5.58 3.95
N ASP A 62 4.59 4.98 4.55
CA ASP A 62 5.95 4.96 4.00
C ASP A 62 6.13 3.67 3.18
N THR A 63 6.26 3.79 1.85
CA THR A 63 6.43 2.65 0.95
C THR A 63 7.89 2.48 0.57
N LYS A 64 8.43 1.27 0.79
CA LYS A 64 9.78 0.89 0.38
C LYS A 64 9.70 -0.28 -0.58
N VAL A 65 10.35 -0.14 -1.74
CA VAL A 65 10.54 -1.27 -2.66
C VAL A 65 11.71 -2.09 -2.13
N ILE A 66 11.42 -3.28 -1.61
CA ILE A 66 12.42 -4.24 -1.17
C ILE A 66 12.48 -5.36 -2.22
N PRO A 67 13.66 -5.69 -2.78
CA PRO A 67 13.82 -6.85 -3.64
C PRO A 67 13.71 -8.13 -2.79
N ALA A 68 12.47 -8.53 -2.55
CA ALA A 68 12.12 -9.62 -1.63
C ALA A 68 11.47 -10.81 -2.35
N ARG A 69 11.31 -10.72 -3.66
CA ARG A 69 10.73 -11.78 -4.48
C ARG A 69 11.82 -12.70 -5.00
N VAL A 70 11.69 -13.98 -4.69
CA VAL A 70 12.56 -15.08 -5.14
C VAL A 70 11.73 -16.22 -5.69
N PHE A 71 12.36 -17.09 -6.47
CA PHE A 71 11.74 -18.30 -6.99
C PHE A 71 12.49 -19.52 -6.43
N SER A 72 11.77 -20.63 -6.26
CA SER A 72 12.41 -21.92 -6.01
C SER A 72 13.29 -22.32 -7.19
N ASP A 73 14.29 -23.16 -6.93
CA ASP A 73 15.24 -23.62 -7.96
C ASP A 73 14.57 -24.41 -9.10
N ASP A 74 13.39 -24.99 -8.84
CA ASP A 74 12.56 -25.66 -9.85
C ASP A 74 11.59 -24.70 -10.59
N GLU A 75 11.64 -23.41 -10.29
CA GLU A 75 10.80 -22.32 -10.81
C GLU A 75 9.28 -22.50 -10.60
N ARG A 76 8.87 -23.45 -9.74
CA ARG A 76 7.45 -23.75 -9.51
C ARG A 76 6.82 -22.93 -8.39
N THR A 77 7.64 -22.29 -7.58
CA THR A 77 7.20 -21.56 -6.38
C THR A 77 7.77 -20.14 -6.41
N GLU A 78 6.89 -19.17 -6.38
CA GLU A 78 7.20 -17.77 -6.09
C GLU A 78 7.10 -17.55 -4.58
N ILE A 79 8.13 -16.92 -4.00
CA ILE A 79 8.23 -16.59 -2.59
C ILE A 79 8.50 -15.09 -2.48
N LEU A 80 7.63 -14.37 -1.78
CA LEU A 80 7.80 -12.96 -1.45
C LEU A 80 8.06 -12.81 0.04
N CYS A 81 9.29 -12.46 0.41
CA CYS A 81 9.70 -12.23 1.78
C CYS A 81 9.11 -10.91 2.32
N LEU A 82 8.22 -10.98 3.31
CA LEU A 82 7.60 -9.81 3.93
C LEU A 82 8.50 -9.24 5.02
N ASP A 83 8.77 -10.06 6.03
CA ASP A 83 9.47 -9.67 7.25
C ASP A 83 10.58 -10.68 7.56
N ARG A 84 11.75 -10.19 7.96
CA ARG A 84 12.78 -11.04 8.58
C ARG A 84 12.47 -11.17 10.07
N LEU A 85 12.14 -12.38 10.52
CA LEU A 85 11.81 -12.66 11.92
C LEU A 85 13.06 -12.98 12.75
N SER A 86 14.04 -13.64 12.14
CA SER A 86 15.34 -13.97 12.74
C SER A 86 16.42 -14.09 11.66
N PRO A 87 17.69 -14.40 12.00
CA PRO A 87 18.72 -14.59 10.99
C PRO A 87 18.39 -15.65 9.92
N LEU A 88 17.58 -16.66 10.27
CA LEU A 88 17.24 -17.81 9.42
C LEU A 88 15.74 -17.95 9.14
N GLU A 89 14.89 -17.08 9.70
CA GLU A 89 13.44 -17.16 9.55
C GLU A 89 12.87 -15.91 8.92
N TRP A 90 11.99 -16.13 7.96
CA TRP A 90 11.30 -15.08 7.22
C TRP A 90 9.81 -15.40 7.15
N ARG A 91 9.00 -14.37 7.31
CA ARG A 91 7.58 -14.43 6.95
C ARG A 91 7.46 -14.20 5.46
N CYS A 92 6.82 -15.11 4.76
CA CYS A 92 6.71 -15.05 3.30
C CYS A 92 5.27 -15.23 2.81
N LEU A 93 4.92 -14.55 1.72
CA LEU A 93 3.80 -14.95 0.87
C LEU A 93 4.32 -15.93 -0.18
N VAL A 94 3.59 -17.03 -0.39
CA VAL A 94 4.04 -18.09 -1.31
C VAL A 94 2.96 -18.42 -2.33
N ARG A 95 3.36 -18.57 -3.59
CA ARG A 95 2.49 -18.97 -4.70
C ARG A 95 3.12 -20.14 -5.46
N PRO A 96 2.47 -21.32 -5.55
CA PRO A 96 1.15 -21.66 -5.03
C PRO A 96 1.15 -22.07 -3.54
N GLY A 97 0.56 -21.25 -2.66
CA GLY A 97 0.55 -21.48 -1.21
C GLY A 97 -0.17 -22.75 -0.74
N LYS A 98 -1.15 -23.27 -1.50
CA LYS A 98 -1.92 -24.48 -1.11
C LYS A 98 -1.04 -25.72 -0.88
N ARG A 99 0.14 -25.78 -1.50
CA ARG A 99 1.08 -26.92 -1.38
C ARG A 99 2.16 -26.70 -0.31
N MET A 100 2.23 -25.50 0.26
CA MET A 100 3.24 -25.10 1.24
C MET A 100 2.66 -25.19 2.65
N LYS A 101 2.53 -26.43 3.13
CA LYS A 101 2.10 -26.73 4.50
C LYS A 101 3.31 -26.87 5.42
N VAL A 102 3.11 -26.73 6.72
CA VAL A 102 4.13 -26.98 7.75
C VAL A 102 4.89 -28.29 7.47
N GLY A 103 6.23 -28.22 7.58
CA GLY A 103 7.14 -29.32 7.28
C GLY A 103 7.51 -29.48 5.80
N ARG A 104 6.86 -28.76 4.89
CA ARG A 104 7.23 -28.75 3.47
C ARG A 104 8.57 -28.03 3.29
N THR A 105 9.45 -28.60 2.48
CA THR A 105 10.72 -27.99 2.12
C THR A 105 10.70 -27.37 0.72
N VAL A 106 11.53 -26.34 0.53
CA VAL A 106 11.74 -25.65 -0.75
C VAL A 106 13.19 -25.21 -0.85
N THR A 107 13.81 -25.42 -2.01
CA THR A 107 15.18 -24.98 -2.28
C THR A 107 15.16 -23.67 -3.06
N VAL A 108 15.95 -22.69 -2.62
CA VAL A 108 16.12 -21.38 -3.24
C VAL A 108 17.61 -21.05 -3.24
N GLY A 109 18.20 -20.85 -4.43
CA GLY A 109 19.62 -20.58 -4.59
C GLY A 109 20.52 -21.66 -3.98
N GLY A 110 20.10 -22.94 -4.01
CA GLY A 110 20.81 -24.05 -3.35
C GLY A 110 20.65 -24.13 -1.83
N ILE A 111 19.89 -23.22 -1.20
CA ILE A 111 19.59 -23.24 0.24
C ILE A 111 18.22 -23.87 0.45
N ASN A 112 18.14 -24.86 1.34
CA ASN A 112 16.88 -25.53 1.68
C ASN A 112 16.18 -24.82 2.85
N GLY A 113 14.96 -24.34 2.62
CA GLY A 113 14.06 -23.79 3.63
C GLY A 113 12.92 -24.75 3.97
N THR A 114 12.36 -24.63 5.17
CA THR A 114 11.21 -25.43 5.62
C THR A 114 10.10 -24.52 6.11
N VAL A 115 8.85 -24.82 5.74
CA VAL A 115 7.67 -24.11 6.24
C VAL A 115 7.46 -24.48 7.72
N THR A 116 7.51 -23.48 8.59
CA THR A 116 7.36 -23.65 10.04
C THR A 116 5.96 -23.29 10.54
N GLU A 117 5.24 -22.44 9.80
CA GLU A 117 3.87 -21.97 10.08
C GLU A 117 3.06 -21.84 8.80
#